data_AF-A0A821WHF7-F1
#
_entry.id   AF-A0A821WHF7-F1
#
_cell.length_a   1.000
_cell.length_b   1.000
_cell.length_c   1.000
_cell.angle_alpha   90.00
_cell.angle_beta   90.00
_cell.angle_gamma   90.00
#
_symmetry.space_group_name_H-M   'P 1'
#
loop_
_entity.id
_entity.type
_entity.pdbx_description
1 polymer ?
#
loop_
_entity_poly.entity_id
_entity_poly.type
_entity_poly.pdbx_seq_one_letter_code
_entity_poly.pdbx_strand_id
1 'polypeptide(L)'
;MNNTKAYQDLGIINPLESLVERTNTFLYGLWYNKHITQKQYEKLKVNKEEAELANLYFLPKTHKPGTPLRPIMASLKSPITGMLKWLDGLLRPLFNRLASETIISNGCQLIKQVERWSATYLTPATSFITMDVTDLYTMIPQEGGVQAIKRLIEATGLRQIDGVKKEIILALTRFVMTNNYFCLDGSYYKQIRGGAMGSPLTLTIANAYMYFVERPISKWANRTFYM
;
A
#
# COMPACT_ATOMS: atom_id res chain seq x y z
N MET A 1 -7.30 -3.01 -18.47
CA MET A 1 -5.93 -3.34 -17.98
C MET A 1 -4.82 -2.81 -18.90
N ASN A 2 -5.02 -2.73 -20.22
CA ASN A 2 -3.93 -2.39 -21.16
C ASN A 2 -3.38 -0.96 -21.08
N ASN A 3 -4.14 0.01 -20.58
CA ASN A 3 -3.71 1.42 -20.62
C ASN A 3 -2.63 1.79 -19.59
N THR A 4 -2.51 1.05 -18.48
CA THR A 4 -1.65 1.48 -17.35
C THR A 4 -0.28 0.79 -17.32
N LYS A 5 -0.06 -0.26 -18.13
CA LYS A 5 1.11 -1.16 -18.05
C LYS A 5 1.42 -1.62 -16.61
N ALA A 6 0.41 -1.64 -15.73
CA ALA A 6 0.56 -2.00 -14.33
C ALA A 6 0.48 -3.51 -14.08
N TYR A 7 0.02 -4.25 -15.09
CA TYR A 7 -0.20 -5.69 -15.06
C TYR A 7 0.50 -6.36 -16.23
N GLN A 8 1.08 -7.52 -15.95
CA GLN A 8 1.62 -8.44 -16.93
C GLN A 8 0.65 -9.62 -17.03
N ASP A 9 0.19 -9.89 -18.25
CA ASP A 9 -0.59 -11.09 -18.57
C ASP A 9 0.34 -12.32 -18.58
N LEU A 10 -0.08 -13.37 -17.88
CA LEU A 10 0.62 -14.65 -17.78
C LEU A 10 -0.11 -15.76 -18.54
N GLY A 11 -1.24 -15.46 -19.17
CA GLY A 11 -2.10 -16.41 -19.87
C GLY A 11 -2.81 -17.36 -18.90
N ILE A 12 -2.85 -18.63 -19.28
CA ILE A 12 -3.65 -19.67 -18.60
C ILE A 12 -2.86 -20.51 -17.59
N ILE A 13 -1.56 -20.26 -17.41
CA ILE A 13 -0.72 -21.04 -16.50
C ILE A 13 -0.93 -20.49 -15.09
N ASN A 14 -1.50 -21.32 -14.21
CA ASN A 14 -1.78 -20.95 -12.83
C ASN A 14 -0.48 -20.80 -12.00
N PRO A 15 -0.11 -19.60 -11.53
CA PRO A 15 1.12 -19.39 -10.77
C PRO A 15 1.02 -19.80 -9.29
N LEU A 16 -0.14 -20.26 -8.81
CA LEU A 16 -0.41 -20.50 -7.39
C LEU A 16 0.62 -21.41 -6.73
N GLU A 17 0.91 -22.56 -7.32
CA GLU A 17 1.85 -23.53 -6.73
C GLU A 17 3.25 -22.92 -6.56
N SER A 18 3.76 -22.30 -7.62
CA SER A 18 5.05 -21.61 -7.60
C SER A 18 5.09 -20.45 -6.59
N LEU A 19 3.95 -19.76 -6.38
CA LEU A 19 3.84 -18.67 -5.43
C LEU A 19 3.83 -19.18 -3.98
N VAL A 20 3.11 -20.29 -3.70
CA VAL A 20 3.10 -20.95 -2.39
C VAL A 20 4.50 -21.41 -2.03
N GLU A 21 5.17 -22.14 -2.93
CA GLU A 21 6.52 -22.64 -2.72
C GLU A 21 7.51 -21.49 -2.46
N ARG A 22 7.51 -20.47 -3.32
CA ARG A 22 8.37 -19.30 -3.16
C ARG A 22 8.12 -18.56 -1.85
N THR A 23 6.86 -18.43 -1.44
CA THR A 23 6.48 -17.77 -0.19
C THR A 23 6.95 -18.56 1.03
N ASN A 24 6.70 -19.88 1.05
CA ASN A 24 7.12 -20.73 2.16
C ASN A 24 8.64 -20.85 2.25
N THR A 25 9.35 -20.96 1.13
CA THR A 25 10.83 -20.95 1.10
C THR A 25 11.38 -19.63 1.65
N PHE A 26 10.79 -18.49 1.25
CA PHE A 26 11.21 -17.18 1.75
C PHE A 26 11.01 -17.08 3.27
N LEU A 27 9.83 -17.46 3.78
CA LEU A 27 9.51 -17.41 5.21
C LEU A 27 10.36 -18.39 6.03
N TYR A 28 10.61 -19.60 5.49
CA TYR A 28 11.48 -20.58 6.11
C TYR A 28 12.90 -20.03 6.25
N GLY A 29 13.43 -19.39 5.20
CA GLY A 29 14.74 -18.72 5.25
C GLY A 29 14.82 -17.66 6.35
N LEU A 30 13.77 -16.84 6.51
CA LEU A 30 13.72 -15.85 7.60
C LEU A 30 13.71 -16.51 8.98
N TRP A 31 12.96 -17.59 9.14
CA TRP A 31 12.87 -18.32 10.40
C TRP A 31 14.16 -19.06 10.75
N TYR A 32 14.72 -19.81 9.81
CA TYR A 32 15.96 -20.56 9.97
C TYR A 32 17.13 -19.67 10.37
N ASN A 33 17.22 -18.47 9.76
CA ASN A 33 18.22 -17.46 10.08
C ASN A 33 17.87 -16.59 11.31
N LYS A 34 16.83 -16.95 12.07
CA LYS A 34 16.38 -16.28 13.31
C LYS A 34 16.02 -14.80 13.10
N HIS A 35 15.54 -14.43 11.91
CA HIS A 35 15.03 -13.09 11.62
C HIS A 35 13.58 -12.87 12.07
N ILE A 36 12.83 -13.97 12.20
CA ILE A 36 11.48 -14.01 12.77
C ILE A 36 11.39 -15.15 13.79
N THR A 37 10.49 -15.01 14.76
CA THR A 37 10.23 -16.03 15.78
C THR A 37 9.43 -17.22 15.24
N GLN A 38 9.44 -18.35 15.96
CA GLN A 38 8.58 -19.50 15.65
C GLN A 38 7.11 -19.10 15.50
N LYS A 39 6.60 -18.30 16.45
CA LYS A 39 5.21 -17.82 16.46
C LYS A 39 4.89 -16.96 15.23
N GLN A 40 5.80 -16.08 14.83
CA GLN A 40 5.65 -15.29 13.61
C GLN A 40 5.66 -16.18 12.36
N TYR A 41 6.58 -17.15 12.28
CA TYR A 41 6.65 -18.10 11.17
C TYR A 41 5.37 -18.93 11.04
N GLU A 42 4.87 -19.52 12.12
CA GLU A 42 3.64 -20.31 12.13
C GLU A 42 2.40 -19.52 11.70
N LYS A 43 2.35 -18.22 12.03
CA LYS A 43 1.27 -17.32 11.62
C LYS A 43 1.36 -16.90 10.15
N LEU A 44 2.58 -16.86 9.60
CA LEU A 44 2.83 -16.35 8.25
C LEU A 44 2.93 -17.45 7.19
N LYS A 45 3.33 -18.67 7.57
CA LYS A 45 3.46 -19.80 6.65
C LYS A 45 2.14 -20.08 5.95
N VAL A 46 2.23 -20.50 4.69
CA VAL A 46 1.08 -20.73 3.83
C VAL A 46 0.71 -22.21 3.87
N ASN A 47 -0.55 -22.52 4.21
CA ASN A 47 -1.10 -23.85 4.01
C ASN A 47 -1.43 -24.02 2.51
N LYS A 48 -0.76 -24.98 1.85
CA LYS A 48 -0.94 -25.26 0.41
C LYS A 48 -2.38 -25.66 0.07
N GLU A 49 -3.06 -26.35 0.98
CA GLU A 49 -4.42 -26.88 0.77
C GLU A 49 -5.51 -25.78 0.86
N GLU A 50 -5.22 -24.69 1.57
CA GLU A 50 -6.16 -23.57 1.76
C GLU A 50 -5.85 -22.36 0.87
N ALA A 51 -4.68 -22.35 0.21
CA ALA A 51 -4.22 -21.23 -0.57
C ALA A 51 -4.96 -21.13 -1.89
N GLU A 52 -5.39 -19.91 -2.23
CA GLU A 52 -6.02 -19.59 -3.52
C GLU A 52 -5.41 -18.30 -4.07
N LEU A 53 -5.37 -18.17 -5.40
CA LEU A 53 -4.99 -16.88 -5.99
C LEU A 53 -6.05 -15.82 -5.70
N ALA A 54 -5.62 -14.56 -5.68
CA ALA A 54 -6.56 -13.47 -5.59
C ALA A 54 -7.44 -13.44 -6.84
N ASN A 55 -8.71 -13.09 -6.69
CA ASN A 55 -9.63 -12.91 -7.82
C ASN A 55 -9.95 -11.42 -7.98
N LEU A 56 -9.81 -10.91 -9.19
CA LEU A 56 -10.24 -9.55 -9.50
C LEU A 56 -11.70 -9.59 -9.96
N TYR A 57 -12.53 -8.75 -9.36
CA TYR A 57 -13.90 -8.52 -9.79
C TYR A 57 -14.22 -7.03 -9.81
N PHE A 58 -15.36 -6.66 -10.38
CA PHE A 58 -15.74 -5.28 -10.59
C PHE A 58 -17.04 -4.93 -9.87
N LEU A 59 -17.06 -3.77 -9.22
CA LEU A 59 -18.26 -3.19 -8.61
C LEU A 59 -18.70 -1.93 -9.37
N PRO A 60 -20.00 -1.77 -9.70
CA PRO A 60 -20.48 -0.58 -10.39
C PRO A 60 -20.47 0.65 -9.47
N LYS A 61 -20.00 1.80 -9.99
CA LYS A 61 -20.16 3.10 -9.34
C LYS A 61 -21.49 3.72 -9.80
N THR A 62 -22.60 3.28 -9.21
CA THR A 62 -23.98 3.68 -9.58
C THR A 62 -24.24 5.19 -9.48
N HIS A 63 -23.47 5.90 -8.66
CA HIS A 63 -23.58 7.35 -8.46
C HIS A 63 -22.82 8.20 -9.51
N LYS A 64 -22.15 7.58 -10.49
CA LYS A 64 -21.41 8.31 -11.55
C LYS A 64 -22.07 8.09 -12.93
N PRO A 65 -22.14 9.12 -13.79
CA PRO A 65 -22.61 8.96 -15.16
C PRO A 65 -21.87 7.83 -15.89
N GLY A 66 -22.60 7.01 -16.63
CA GLY A 66 -22.05 5.83 -17.32
C GLY A 66 -21.67 4.65 -16.42
N THR A 67 -21.98 4.70 -15.12
CA THR A 67 -21.79 3.62 -14.13
C THR A 67 -20.42 2.92 -14.24
N PRO A 68 -19.30 3.68 -14.20
CA PRO A 68 -17.97 3.11 -14.34
C PRO A 68 -17.68 2.04 -13.28
N LEU A 69 -16.93 1.02 -13.68
CA LEU A 69 -16.58 -0.10 -12.80
C LEU A 69 -15.40 0.26 -11.87
N ARG A 70 -15.45 -0.25 -10.64
CA ARG A 70 -14.35 -0.22 -9.67
C ARG A 70 -13.75 -1.63 -9.56
N PRO A 71 -12.47 -1.83 -9.92
CA PRO A 71 -11.80 -3.11 -9.68
C PRO A 71 -11.61 -3.33 -8.17
N ILE A 72 -11.87 -4.55 -7.70
CA ILE A 72 -11.64 -5.01 -6.32
C ILE A 72 -10.90 -6.35 -6.35
N MET A 73 -9.84 -6.45 -5.56
CA MET A 73 -9.07 -7.69 -5.42
C MET A 73 -9.54 -8.47 -4.19
N ALA A 74 -10.18 -9.62 -4.40
CA ALA A 74 -10.44 -10.59 -3.34
C ALA A 74 -9.21 -11.46 -3.13
N SER A 75 -8.40 -11.16 -2.11
CA SER A 75 -7.11 -11.85 -1.87
C SER A 75 -7.04 -12.59 -0.53
N LEU A 76 -8.16 -12.89 0.14
CA LEU A 76 -8.16 -13.39 1.53
C LEU A 76 -7.30 -14.65 1.74
N LYS A 77 -7.30 -15.57 0.76
CA LYS A 77 -6.55 -16.82 0.77
C LYS A 77 -5.24 -16.78 -0.02
N SER A 78 -4.84 -15.59 -0.50
CA SER A 78 -3.58 -15.43 -1.23
C SER A 78 -2.38 -15.78 -0.36
N PRO A 79 -1.36 -16.47 -0.89
CA PRO A 79 -0.13 -16.81 -0.16
C PRO A 79 0.54 -15.61 0.52
N ILE A 80 0.40 -14.40 -0.03
CA ILE A 80 1.03 -13.19 0.52
C ILE A 80 0.16 -12.44 1.55
N THR A 81 -1.11 -12.82 1.73
CA THR A 81 -2.06 -12.05 2.55
C THR A 81 -1.71 -12.01 4.04
N GLY A 82 -1.15 -13.12 4.57
CA GLY A 82 -0.64 -13.14 5.95
C GLY A 82 0.44 -12.07 6.17
N MET A 83 1.40 -11.99 5.23
CA MET A 83 2.46 -10.97 5.27
C MET A 83 1.91 -9.56 5.08
N LEU A 84 0.97 -9.33 4.15
CA LEU A 84 0.33 -8.03 3.94
C LEU A 84 -0.32 -7.50 5.22
N LYS A 85 -1.13 -8.34 5.90
CA LYS A 85 -1.80 -7.97 7.15
C LYS A 85 -0.81 -7.72 8.28
N TRP A 86 0.19 -8.58 8.41
CA TRP A 86 1.19 -8.44 9.46
C TRP A 86 2.04 -7.18 9.28
N LEU A 87 2.56 -6.93 8.07
CA LEU A 87 3.30 -5.70 7.76
C LEU A 87 2.46 -4.44 7.98
N ASP A 88 1.19 -4.44 7.58
CA ASP A 88 0.29 -3.30 7.83
C ASP A 88 0.14 -3.02 9.33
N GLY A 89 -0.02 -4.07 10.15
CA GLY A 89 -0.07 -3.94 11.61
C GLY A 89 1.20 -3.35 12.23
N LEU A 90 2.36 -3.59 11.63
CA LEU A 90 3.63 -3.00 12.08
C LEU A 90 3.80 -1.54 11.61
N LEU A 91 3.44 -1.25 10.36
CA LEU A 91 3.79 0.00 9.68
C LEU A 91 2.74 1.10 9.84
N ARG A 92 1.45 0.75 9.86
CA ARG A 92 0.36 1.71 9.96
C ARG A 92 0.42 2.55 11.24
N PRO A 93 0.70 1.99 12.44
CA PRO A 93 0.83 2.80 13.65
C PRO A 93 1.98 3.80 13.58
N LEU A 94 3.10 3.43 12.93
CA LEU A 94 4.24 4.33 12.74
C LEU A 94 3.89 5.48 11.80
N PHE A 95 3.20 5.18 10.70
CA PHE A 95 2.72 6.18 9.77
C PHE A 95 1.76 7.16 10.45
N ASN A 96 0.75 6.65 11.15
CA ASN A 96 -0.25 7.48 11.84
C ASN A 96 0.39 8.43 12.87
N ARG A 97 1.46 7.99 13.54
CA ARG A 97 2.21 8.84 14.47
C ARG A 97 3.03 9.90 13.75
N LEU A 98 3.70 9.54 12.65
CA LEU A 98 4.56 10.45 11.90
C LEU A 98 3.77 11.56 11.18
N ALA A 99 2.59 11.20 10.68
CA ALA A 99 1.77 12.06 9.83
C ALA A 99 0.55 12.64 10.56
N SER A 100 0.49 12.57 11.89
CA SER A 100 -0.66 13.02 12.70
C SER A 100 -1.03 14.49 12.46
N GLU A 101 -0.05 15.33 12.12
CA GLU A 101 -0.26 16.77 11.88
C GLU A 101 -0.67 17.08 10.43
N THR A 102 -0.35 16.21 9.48
CA THR A 102 -0.60 16.42 8.04
C THR A 102 -1.81 15.65 7.54
N ILE A 103 -2.28 14.62 8.27
CA ILE A 103 -3.43 13.83 7.88
C ILE A 103 -4.72 14.54 8.31
N ILE A 104 -5.62 14.69 7.34
CA ILE A 104 -7.00 15.09 7.59
C ILE A 104 -7.86 13.84 7.71
N SER A 105 -8.46 13.64 8.88
CA SER A 105 -9.18 12.42 9.22
C SER A 105 -10.63 12.42 8.70
N ASN A 106 -11.23 13.60 8.55
CA ASN A 106 -12.61 13.76 8.09
C ASN A 106 -12.91 15.19 7.62
N GLY A 107 -14.06 15.38 6.96
CA GLY A 107 -14.49 16.68 6.44
C GLY A 107 -14.72 17.75 7.51
N CYS A 108 -15.15 17.39 8.73
CA CYS A 108 -15.32 18.36 9.81
C CYS A 108 -13.97 18.94 10.27
N GLN A 109 -12.93 18.10 10.33
CA GLN A 109 -11.56 18.54 10.63
C GLN A 109 -11.06 19.47 9.51
N LEU A 110 -11.31 19.13 8.25
CA LEU A 110 -10.95 19.98 7.11
C LEU A 110 -11.57 21.37 7.22
N ILE A 111 -12.90 21.43 7.39
CA ILE A 111 -13.64 22.71 7.48
C ILE A 111 -13.05 23.59 8.58
N LYS A 112 -12.86 23.02 9.79
CA LYS A 112 -12.28 23.76 10.92
C LYS A 112 -10.88 24.28 10.64
N GLN A 113 -10.05 23.52 9.92
CA GLN A 113 -8.70 23.96 9.58
C GLN A 113 -8.73 25.07 8.51
N VAL A 114 -9.57 24.95 7.49
CA VAL A 114 -9.77 25.96 6.46
C VAL A 114 -10.32 27.26 7.06
N GLU A 115 -11.31 27.18 7.94
CA GLU A 115 -11.87 28.35 8.64
C GLU A 115 -10.78 29.11 9.41
N ARG A 116 -9.98 28.39 10.22
CA ARG A 116 -8.87 28.98 10.98
C ARG A 116 -7.83 29.64 10.08
N TRP A 117 -7.44 28.97 9.00
CA TRP A 117 -6.50 29.53 8.03
C TRP A 117 -7.10 30.76 7.34
N SER A 118 -8.36 30.69 6.94
CA SER A 118 -9.04 31.77 6.21
C SER A 118 -9.16 33.05 7.03
N ALA A 119 -9.40 32.94 8.35
CA ALA A 119 -9.48 34.08 9.24
C ALA A 119 -8.16 34.89 9.31
N THR A 120 -7.03 34.27 8.96
CA THR A 120 -5.70 34.91 9.03
C THR A 120 -5.13 35.26 7.66
N TYR A 121 -5.34 34.42 6.65
CA TYR A 121 -4.60 34.47 5.39
C TYR A 121 -5.44 34.67 4.14
N LEU A 122 -6.79 34.59 4.22
CA LEU A 122 -7.65 34.76 3.06
C LEU A 122 -7.70 36.23 2.64
N THR A 123 -7.45 36.49 1.37
CA THR A 123 -7.52 37.83 0.77
C THR A 123 -8.26 37.78 -0.56
N PRO A 124 -8.73 38.91 -1.10
CA PRO A 124 -9.31 38.96 -2.45
C PRO A 124 -8.37 38.48 -3.57
N ALA A 125 -7.05 38.45 -3.33
CA ALA A 125 -6.05 37.96 -4.28
C ALA A 125 -5.75 36.46 -4.16
N THR A 126 -6.36 35.77 -3.18
CA THR A 126 -6.13 34.34 -2.94
C THR A 126 -6.74 33.50 -4.08
N SER A 127 -5.92 32.61 -4.66
CA SER A 127 -6.37 31.64 -5.66
C SER A 127 -6.51 30.24 -5.05
N PHE A 128 -7.55 29.52 -5.47
CA PHE A 128 -7.76 28.12 -5.10
C PHE A 128 -7.28 27.20 -6.21
N ILE A 129 -6.45 26.22 -5.86
CA ILE A 129 -5.89 25.24 -6.79
C ILE A 129 -6.22 23.85 -6.24
N THR A 130 -6.72 22.97 -7.10
CA THR A 130 -6.93 21.56 -6.77
C THR A 130 -6.01 20.70 -7.62
N MET A 131 -5.47 19.65 -7.02
CA MET A 131 -4.65 18.64 -7.69
C MET A 131 -5.22 17.27 -7.33
N ASP A 132 -5.32 16.38 -8.31
CA ASP A 132 -5.80 15.01 -8.11
C ASP A 132 -4.74 14.01 -8.56
N VAL A 133 -4.51 12.98 -7.75
CA VAL A 133 -3.58 11.90 -8.07
C VAL A 133 -4.37 10.74 -8.67
N THR A 134 -4.22 10.54 -9.98
CA THR A 134 -4.87 9.45 -10.70
C THR A 134 -4.26 8.09 -10.37
N ASP A 135 -5.10 7.10 -10.10
CA ASP A 135 -4.71 5.68 -9.98
C ASP A 135 -3.58 5.39 -8.97
N LEU A 136 -3.52 6.15 -7.88
CA LEU A 136 -2.42 6.11 -6.87
C LEU A 136 -1.99 4.68 -6.54
N TYR A 137 -2.92 3.82 -6.10
CA TYR A 137 -2.59 2.45 -5.67
C TYR A 137 -1.95 1.60 -6.76
N THR A 138 -2.38 1.74 -8.01
CA THR A 138 -1.87 0.94 -9.13
C THR A 138 -0.67 1.55 -9.83
N MET A 139 -0.34 2.81 -9.53
CA MET A 139 0.72 3.55 -10.22
C MET A 139 1.96 3.85 -9.37
N ILE A 140 1.96 3.56 -8.07
CA ILE A 140 3.18 3.68 -7.25
C ILE A 140 4.29 2.76 -7.82
N PRO A 141 5.48 3.29 -8.17
CA PRO A 141 6.61 2.44 -8.51
C PRO A 141 6.93 1.50 -7.33
N GLN A 142 7.07 0.19 -7.57
CA GLN A 142 7.21 -0.78 -6.48
C GLN A 142 8.40 -0.47 -5.58
N GLU A 143 9.57 -0.17 -6.16
CA GLU A 143 10.72 0.26 -5.37
C GLU A 143 10.49 1.62 -4.70
N GLY A 144 9.74 2.53 -5.33
CA GLY A 144 9.32 3.79 -4.70
C GLY A 144 8.49 3.56 -3.43
N GLY A 145 7.60 2.58 -3.44
CA GLY A 145 6.85 2.16 -2.24
C GLY A 145 7.76 1.58 -1.16
N VAL A 146 8.72 0.72 -1.52
CA VAL A 146 9.71 0.19 -0.58
C VAL A 146 10.56 1.30 0.03
N GLN A 147 10.99 2.28 -0.77
CA GLN A 147 11.76 3.43 -0.29
C GLN A 147 10.92 4.34 0.63
N ALA A 148 9.62 4.48 0.38
CA ALA A 148 8.72 5.20 1.29
C ALA A 148 8.64 4.51 2.65
N ILE A 149 8.53 3.18 2.69
CA ILE A 149 8.56 2.42 3.96
C ILE A 149 9.93 2.54 4.64
N LYS A 150 11.03 2.52 3.88
CA LYS A 150 12.37 2.74 4.44
C LYS A 150 12.45 4.10 5.14
N ARG A 151 12.04 5.18 4.46
CA ARG A 151 12.02 6.53 5.02
C ARG A 151 11.11 6.65 6.23
N LEU A 152 9.95 5.98 6.21
CA LEU A 152 9.03 5.91 7.34
C LEU A 152 9.72 5.31 8.57
N ILE A 153 10.37 4.14 8.43
CA ILE A 153 11.08 3.50 9.55
C ILE A 153 12.24 4.37 10.02
N GLU A 154 13.02 4.95 9.10
CA GLU A 154 14.15 5.82 9.43
C GLU A 154 13.73 7.08 10.18
N ALA A 155 12.57 7.66 9.87
CA ALA A 155 12.02 8.81 10.57
C ALA A 155 11.66 8.51 12.05
N THR A 156 11.49 7.24 12.41
CA THR A 156 11.24 6.83 13.81
C THR A 156 12.52 6.64 14.62
N GLY A 157 13.69 6.56 13.97
CA GLY A 157 14.95 6.18 14.61
C GLY A 157 15.05 4.70 15.04
N LEU A 158 14.00 3.89 14.78
CA LEU A 158 13.98 2.47 15.15
C LEU A 158 14.89 1.64 14.25
N ARG A 159 15.67 0.74 14.87
CA ARG A 159 16.45 -0.29 14.15
C ARG A 159 15.65 -1.56 13.88
N GLN A 160 14.63 -1.81 14.69
CA GLN A 160 13.75 -2.97 14.61
C GLN A 160 12.33 -2.62 15.08
N ILE A 161 11.34 -3.36 14.58
CA ILE A 161 9.93 -3.25 14.95
C ILE A 161 9.45 -4.65 15.30
N ASP A 162 8.89 -4.85 16.48
CA ASP A 162 8.42 -6.16 16.97
C ASP A 162 9.51 -7.27 16.88
N GLY A 163 10.76 -6.90 17.22
CA GLY A 163 11.92 -7.80 17.15
C GLY A 163 12.44 -8.08 15.74
N VAL A 164 11.86 -7.47 14.70
CA VAL A 164 12.25 -7.68 13.31
C VAL A 164 13.06 -6.49 12.81
N LYS A 165 14.26 -6.76 12.28
CA LYS A 165 15.16 -5.71 11.76
C LYS A 165 14.54 -4.98 10.57
N LYS A 166 14.85 -3.68 10.43
CA LYS A 166 14.42 -2.84 9.31
C LYS A 166 14.65 -3.51 7.95
N GLU A 167 15.82 -4.10 7.74
CA GLU A 167 16.21 -4.71 6.47
C GLU A 167 15.30 -5.89 6.09
N ILE A 168 14.84 -6.64 7.09
CA ILE A 168 13.91 -7.76 6.90
C ILE A 168 12.51 -7.26 6.58
N ILE A 169 12.05 -6.20 7.25
CA ILE A 169 10.75 -5.54 6.94
C ILE A 169 10.75 -5.02 5.50
N LEU A 170 11.86 -4.43 5.04
CA LEU A 170 12.01 -3.98 3.65
C LEU A 170 12.04 -5.15 2.66
N ALA A 171 12.71 -6.25 3.00
CA ALA A 171 12.72 -7.46 2.18
C ALA A 171 11.31 -8.05 2.03
N LEU A 172 10.57 -8.18 3.15
CA LEU A 172 9.17 -8.61 3.16
C LEU A 172 8.27 -7.68 2.35
N THR A 173 8.42 -6.36 2.52
CA THR A 173 7.66 -5.35 1.75
C THR A 173 7.92 -5.51 0.25
N ARG A 174 9.18 -5.63 -0.16
CA ARG A 174 9.54 -5.86 -1.56
C ARG A 174 8.98 -7.19 -2.06
N PHE A 175 9.02 -8.25 -1.25
CA PHE A 175 8.47 -9.55 -1.60
C PHE A 175 6.98 -9.47 -1.92
N VAL A 176 6.16 -8.88 -1.03
CA VAL A 176 4.71 -8.79 -1.24
C VAL A 176 4.33 -7.85 -2.38
N MET A 177 5.12 -6.79 -2.62
CA MET A 177 4.87 -5.89 -3.76
C MET A 177 5.16 -6.57 -5.11
N THR A 178 6.17 -7.43 -5.17
CA THR A 178 6.63 -8.08 -6.43
C THR A 178 5.99 -9.44 -6.71
N ASN A 179 5.29 -10.03 -5.73
CA ASN A 179 4.65 -11.35 -5.86
C ASN A 179 3.13 -11.29 -5.72
N ASN A 180 2.52 -10.23 -6.26
CA ASN A 180 1.08 -10.06 -6.30
C ASN A 180 0.52 -10.62 -7.62
N TYR A 181 -0.14 -11.77 -7.52
CA TYR A 181 -0.75 -12.49 -8.64
C TYR A 181 -2.24 -12.65 -8.42
N PHE A 182 -3.00 -12.61 -9.51
CA PHE A 182 -4.44 -12.76 -9.46
C PHE A 182 -5.01 -13.37 -10.74
N CYS A 183 -6.24 -13.87 -10.64
CA CYS A 183 -7.04 -14.36 -11.74
C CYS A 183 -8.11 -13.33 -12.10
N LEU A 184 -8.36 -13.17 -13.41
CA LEU A 184 -9.52 -12.50 -13.97
C LEU A 184 -10.02 -13.34 -15.15
N ASP A 185 -11.27 -13.76 -15.10
CA ASP A 185 -11.95 -14.51 -16.18
C ASP A 185 -11.13 -15.70 -16.70
N GLY A 186 -10.51 -16.47 -15.78
CA GLY A 186 -9.72 -17.66 -16.10
C GLY A 186 -8.29 -17.37 -16.59
N SER A 187 -7.92 -16.11 -16.78
CA SER A 187 -6.55 -15.69 -17.11
C SER A 187 -5.81 -15.17 -15.88
N TYR A 188 -4.51 -15.42 -15.81
CA TYR A 188 -3.65 -15.06 -14.69
C TYR A 188 -2.81 -13.84 -15.00
N TYR A 189 -2.63 -12.99 -13.99
CA TYR A 189 -1.93 -11.73 -14.12
C TYR A 189 -0.97 -11.53 -12.95
N LYS A 190 0.14 -10.85 -13.23
CA LYS A 190 1.05 -10.32 -12.22
C LYS A 190 0.94 -8.81 -12.17
N GLN A 191 0.79 -8.26 -10.98
CA GLN A 191 0.93 -6.82 -10.79
C GLN A 191 2.42 -6.43 -10.77
N ILE A 192 2.82 -5.61 -11.74
CA ILE A 192 4.21 -5.15 -11.93
C ILE A 192 4.40 -3.68 -11.53
N ARG A 193 3.31 -2.97 -11.23
CA ARG A 193 3.31 -1.60 -10.70
C ARG A 193 2.23 -1.43 -9.64
N GLY A 194 2.51 -0.62 -8.62
CA GLY A 194 1.58 -0.38 -7.52
C GLY A 194 1.39 -1.59 -6.61
N GLY A 195 0.33 -1.54 -5.81
CA GLY A 195 -0.17 -2.64 -4.99
C GLY A 195 -1.63 -2.97 -5.29
N ALA A 196 -2.10 -4.12 -4.81
CA ALA A 196 -3.48 -4.55 -5.03
C ALA A 196 -4.47 -3.60 -4.36
N MET A 197 -5.48 -3.15 -5.10
CA MET A 197 -6.61 -2.41 -4.53
C MET A 197 -7.36 -3.31 -3.55
N GLY A 198 -7.53 -2.86 -2.29
CA GLY A 198 -8.13 -3.66 -1.22
C GLY A 198 -7.11 -4.32 -0.28
N SER A 199 -5.81 -4.27 -0.61
CA SER A 199 -4.76 -4.70 0.31
C SER A 199 -4.55 -3.66 1.43
N PRO A 200 -4.56 -4.05 2.71
CA PRO A 200 -4.38 -3.12 3.82
C PRO A 200 -3.00 -2.45 3.79
N LEU A 201 -1.94 -3.20 3.45
CA LEU A 201 -0.59 -2.65 3.33
C LEU A 201 -0.46 -1.67 2.17
N THR A 202 -1.17 -1.89 1.05
CA THR A 202 -1.10 -0.99 -0.11
C THR A 202 -1.55 0.43 0.27
N LEU A 203 -2.58 0.55 1.10
CA LEU A 203 -3.00 1.83 1.66
C LEU A 203 -1.87 2.49 2.47
N THR A 204 -1.24 1.75 3.38
CA THR A 204 -0.15 2.28 4.21
C THR A 204 1.06 2.70 3.38
N ILE A 205 1.43 1.92 2.35
CA ILE A 205 2.51 2.27 1.41
C ILE A 205 2.14 3.53 0.63
N ALA A 206 0.90 3.63 0.13
CA ALA A 206 0.44 4.78 -0.64
C ALA A 206 0.45 6.06 0.19
N ASN A 207 -0.05 6.01 1.42
CA ASN A 207 -0.05 7.14 2.32
C ASN A 207 1.39 7.56 2.68
N ALA A 208 2.27 6.60 2.98
CA ALA A 208 3.68 6.90 3.23
C ALA A 208 4.37 7.50 2.00
N TYR A 209 4.09 6.97 0.81
CA TYR A 209 4.65 7.47 -0.45
C TYR A 209 4.23 8.92 -0.69
N MET A 210 2.93 9.21 -0.60
CA MET A 210 2.40 10.57 -0.75
C MET A 210 2.96 11.52 0.31
N TYR A 211 2.99 11.12 1.58
CA TYR A 211 3.57 11.93 2.65
C TYR A 211 4.98 12.45 2.31
N PHE A 212 5.84 11.60 1.73
CA PHE A 212 7.19 12.04 1.34
C PHE A 212 7.25 12.80 0.01
N VAL A 213 6.30 12.60 -0.90
CA VAL A 213 6.14 13.38 -2.14
C VAL A 213 5.67 14.81 -1.84
N GLU A 214 4.78 14.97 -0.86
CA GLU A 214 4.13 16.23 -0.52
C GLU A 214 4.96 17.10 0.42
N ARG A 215 5.83 16.49 1.23
CA ARG A 215 6.65 17.20 2.23
C ARG A 215 7.54 18.32 1.66
N PRO A 216 8.16 18.20 0.47
CA PRO A 216 8.86 19.33 -0.14
C PRO A 216 7.90 20.47 -0.51
N ILE A 217 6.67 20.18 -0.95
CA ILE A 217 5.66 21.16 -1.36
C ILE A 217 5.20 21.99 -0.17
N SER A 218 4.95 21.35 0.98
CA SER A 218 4.49 22.04 2.19
C SER A 218 5.51 23.04 2.76
N LYS A 219 6.81 22.88 2.48
CA LYS A 219 7.84 23.84 2.92
C LYS A 219 7.82 25.18 2.17
N TRP A 220 7.20 25.25 1.00
CA TRP A 220 7.06 26.49 0.23
C TRP A 220 5.81 27.31 0.63
N ALA A 221 5.02 26.79 1.55
CA ALA A 221 3.65 27.20 1.83
C ALA A 221 3.49 27.98 3.16
N ASN A 222 4.31 29.01 3.43
CA ASN A 222 4.16 29.79 4.68
C ASN A 222 2.81 30.53 4.81
N ARG A 223 2.07 30.71 3.71
CA ARG A 223 0.71 31.29 3.70
C ARG A 223 -0.32 30.41 2.99
N THR A 224 0.06 29.19 2.57
CA THR A 224 -0.81 28.33 1.74
C THR A 224 -1.39 27.23 2.60
N PHE A 225 -2.71 27.05 2.55
CA PHE A 225 -3.35 25.86 3.11
C PHE A 225 -3.09 24.68 2.17
N TYR A 226 -2.48 23.61 2.68
CA TYR A 226 -2.16 22.40 1.93
C TYR A 226 -2.74 21.18 2.64
N MET A 227 -3.32 20.26 1.87
CA MET A 227 -3.84 18.97 2.32
C MET A 227 -3.69 17.90 1.26
#